data_AF-A0A957HTC5-F1
#
_entry.id   AF-A0A957HTC5-F1
#
_cell.length_a   1.000
_cell.length_b   1.000
_cell.length_c   1.000
_cell.angle_alpha   90.00
_cell.angle_beta   90.00
_cell.angle_gamma   90.00
#
_symmetry.space_group_name_H-M   'P 1'
#
loop_
_entity.id
_entity.type
_entity.pdbx_description
1 polymer ?
#
loop_
_entity_poly.entity_id
_entity_poly.type
_entity_poly.pdbx_seq_one_letter_code
_entity_poly.pdbx_strand_id
1 'polypeptide(L)'
;MSATTLDHSVDAHHEHDHELSYAEQLKNNRLGLWLFCFSEIFLFAALLAARFALWGDTRPELSQILGLITTSVLLISSFYVNRGETAMEHGDRKTFLSSYMIAALLGTLFFVGVVV
;
A
#
# COMPACT_ATOMS: atom_id res chain seq x y z
N MET A 1 -22.21 -32.18 -63.17
CA MET A 1 -22.43 -30.78 -62.80
C MET A 1 -22.19 -30.67 -61.30
N SER A 2 -20.94 -30.42 -60.91
CA SER A 2 -20.55 -30.24 -59.50
C SER A 2 -20.91 -28.83 -59.07
N ALA A 3 -21.82 -28.71 -58.11
CA ALA A 3 -22.05 -27.47 -57.41
C ALA A 3 -20.96 -27.31 -56.35
N THR A 4 -19.92 -26.55 -56.70
CA THR A 4 -19.01 -25.92 -55.76
C THR A 4 -19.81 -24.81 -55.07
N THR A 5 -20.24 -25.03 -53.82
CA THR A 5 -20.78 -23.97 -52.98
C THR A 5 -19.99 -23.93 -51.69
N LEU A 6 -18.95 -23.10 -51.74
CA LEU A 6 -18.58 -22.14 -50.70
C LEU A 6 -18.55 -22.71 -49.28
N ASP A 7 -17.37 -23.27 -48.95
CA ASP A 7 -16.82 -23.21 -47.61
C ASP A 7 -16.83 -21.74 -47.17
N HIS A 8 -17.86 -21.38 -46.40
CA HIS A 8 -17.92 -20.11 -45.70
C HIS A 8 -16.94 -20.24 -44.54
N SER A 9 -15.66 -20.00 -44.87
CA SER A 9 -14.62 -19.65 -43.92
C SER A 9 -15.08 -18.37 -43.23
N VAL A 10 -15.93 -18.53 -42.21
CA VAL A 10 -16.08 -17.58 -41.13
C VAL A 10 -14.75 -17.63 -40.39
N ASP A 11 -13.75 -16.95 -40.94
CA ASP A 11 -12.70 -16.34 -40.14
C ASP A 11 -13.41 -15.27 -39.28
N ALA A 12 -14.14 -15.75 -38.29
CA ALA A 12 -14.33 -15.02 -37.07
C ALA A 12 -12.94 -14.90 -36.47
N HIS A 13 -12.27 -13.81 -36.84
CA HIS A 13 -11.27 -13.18 -36.00
C HIS A 13 -11.94 -12.97 -34.64
N HIS A 14 -11.86 -13.98 -33.78
CA HIS A 14 -12.05 -13.86 -32.36
C HIS A 14 -10.96 -12.88 -31.90
N GLU A 15 -11.33 -11.60 -31.82
CA GLU A 15 -10.68 -10.64 -30.93
C GLU A 15 -10.71 -11.28 -29.53
N HIS A 16 -9.62 -11.96 -29.20
CA HIS A 16 -9.27 -12.29 -27.84
C HIS A 16 -8.95 -10.96 -27.16
N ASP A 17 -9.98 -10.26 -26.70
CA ASP A 17 -9.88 -9.35 -25.57
C ASP A 17 -9.30 -10.17 -24.43
N HIS A 18 -7.97 -10.13 -24.30
CA HIS A 18 -7.23 -10.68 -23.17
C HIS A 18 -7.55 -9.83 -21.93
N GLU A 19 -8.80 -9.89 -21.45
CA GLU A 19 -9.12 -9.48 -20.09
C GLU A 19 -8.35 -10.40 -19.16
N LEU A 20 -7.28 -9.85 -18.56
CA LEU A 20 -6.47 -10.54 -17.56
C LEU A 20 -7.39 -11.13 -16.49
N SER A 21 -7.18 -12.38 -16.13
CA SER A 21 -7.96 -13.03 -15.07
C SER A 21 -7.86 -12.21 -13.78
N TYR A 22 -8.92 -12.15 -12.98
CA TYR A 22 -8.92 -11.46 -11.68
C TYR A 22 -7.73 -11.87 -10.79
N ALA A 23 -7.34 -13.15 -10.84
CA ALA A 23 -6.18 -13.66 -10.12
C ALA A 23 -4.86 -13.06 -10.63
N GLU A 24 -4.74 -12.83 -11.94
CA GLU A 24 -3.56 -12.21 -12.57
C GLU A 24 -3.49 -10.73 -12.24
N GLN A 25 -4.60 -10.00 -12.36
CA GLN A 25 -4.70 -8.59 -11.98
C GLN A 25 -4.31 -8.39 -10.51
N LEU A 26 -4.80 -9.25 -9.61
CA LEU A 26 -4.49 -9.17 -8.18
C LEU A 26 -3.00 -9.44 -7.89
N LYS A 27 -2.38 -10.37 -8.61
CA LYS A 27 -0.93 -10.60 -8.55
C LYS A 27 -0.14 -9.40 -9.05
N ASN A 28 -0.56 -8.81 -10.18
CA ASN A 28 0.10 -7.63 -10.73
C ASN A 28 -0.02 -6.41 -9.80
N ASN A 29 -1.20 -6.18 -9.21
CA ASN A 29 -1.42 -5.09 -8.25
C ASN A 29 -0.56 -5.24 -7.00
N ARG A 30 -0.42 -6.46 -6.47
CA ARG A 30 0.49 -6.72 -5.33
C ARG A 30 1.95 -6.49 -5.70
N LEU A 31 2.38 -6.94 -6.89
CA LEU A 31 3.72 -6.67 -7.37
C LEU A 31 3.99 -5.15 -7.50
N GLY A 32 3.02 -4.41 -8.06
CA GLY A 32 3.08 -2.95 -8.16
C GLY A 32 3.21 -2.28 -6.79
N LEU A 33 2.43 -2.73 -5.79
CA LEU A 33 2.53 -2.23 -4.41
C LEU A 33 3.91 -2.52 -3.80
N TRP A 34 4.47 -3.71 -4.00
CA TRP A 34 5.82 -4.05 -3.53
C TRP A 34 6.90 -3.17 -4.16
N LEU A 35 6.84 -2.96 -5.47
CA LEU A 35 7.77 -2.09 -6.19
C LEU A 35 7.65 -0.63 -5.75
N PHE A 36 6.43 -0.16 -5.49
CA PHE A 36 6.19 1.17 -4.92
C PHE A 36 6.82 1.31 -3.52
N CYS A 37 6.59 0.35 -2.62
CA CYS A 37 7.22 0.34 -1.30
C CYS A 37 8.76 0.31 -1.40
N PHE A 38 9.31 -0.42 -2.37
CA PHE A 38 10.75 -0.43 -2.61
C PHE A 38 11.26 0.95 -3.04
N SER A 39 10.53 1.65 -3.91
CA SER A 39 10.84 3.04 -4.30
C SER A 39 10.86 3.99 -3.09
N GLU A 40 9.88 3.87 -2.19
CA GLU A 40 9.85 4.68 -0.96
C GLU A 40 11.06 4.40 -0.05
N ILE A 41 11.53 3.15 0.03
CA ILE A 41 12.77 2.83 0.76
C ILE A 41 13.97 3.60 0.19
N PHE A 42 14.14 3.66 -1.14
CA PHE A 42 15.22 4.46 -1.74
C PHE A 42 15.06 5.95 -1.46
N LEU A 43 13.83 6.47 -1.53
CA LEU A 43 13.54 7.86 -1.20
C LEU A 43 13.99 8.20 0.22
N PHE A 44 13.54 7.43 1.22
CA PHE A 44 13.92 7.65 2.62
C PHE A 44 15.40 7.38 2.89
N ALA A 45 16.00 6.38 2.22
CA ALA A 45 17.44 6.11 2.32
C ALA A 45 18.27 7.27 1.77
N ALA A 46 17.88 7.87 0.64
CA ALA A 46 18.53 9.04 0.08
C ALA A 46 18.39 10.27 1.00
N LEU A 47 17.21 10.49 1.59
CA LEU A 47 16.99 11.55 2.58
C LEU A 47 17.86 11.35 3.84
N LEU A 48 17.97 10.11 4.32
CA LEU A 48 18.83 9.77 5.45
C LEU A 48 20.31 9.98 5.11
N ALA A 49 20.75 9.54 3.93
CA ALA A 49 22.11 9.76 3.44
C ALA A 49 22.43 11.26 3.32
N ALA A 50 21.51 12.05 2.77
CA ALA A 50 21.64 13.50 2.70
C ALA A 50 21.77 14.13 4.10
N ARG A 51 20.98 13.66 5.08
CA ARG A 51 21.06 14.14 6.47
C ARG A 51 22.44 13.94 7.09
N PHE A 52 23.12 12.83 6.78
CA PHE A 52 24.48 12.55 7.25
C PHE A 52 25.55 13.24 6.41
N ALA A 53 25.37 13.33 5.09
CA ALA A 53 26.31 14.00 4.20
C ALA A 53 26.38 15.52 4.42
N LEU A 54 25.26 16.14 4.78
CA LEU A 54 25.16 17.57 5.11
C LEU A 54 25.28 17.84 6.61
N TRP A 55 25.65 16.84 7.42
CA TRP A 55 25.66 16.98 8.88
C TRP A 55 26.78 17.94 9.32
N GLY A 56 26.42 19.08 9.92
CA GLY A 56 27.35 19.99 10.61
C GLY A 56 27.41 19.76 12.13
N ASP A 57 28.35 20.40 12.83
CA ASP A 57 28.62 20.18 14.28
C ASP A 57 27.54 20.70 15.25
N THR A 58 26.36 21.09 14.76
CA THR A 58 25.25 21.54 15.59
C THR A 58 24.34 20.38 15.96
N ARG A 59 24.13 20.19 17.28
CA ARG A 59 23.13 19.26 17.84
C ARG A 59 21.97 20.06 18.42
N PRO A 60 20.83 20.13 17.72
CA PRO A 60 19.62 20.69 18.29
C PRO A 60 19.15 19.82 19.46
N GLU A 61 18.54 20.44 20.45
CA GLU A 61 17.83 19.74 21.51
C GLU A 61 16.59 19.04 20.94
N LEU A 62 16.43 17.75 21.25
CA LEU A 62 15.31 16.95 20.77
C LEU A 62 14.57 16.37 21.97
N SER A 63 13.25 16.58 22.04
CA SER A 63 12.41 15.99 23.07
C SER A 63 12.24 14.49 22.84
N GLN A 64 13.04 13.69 23.55
CA GLN A 64 12.97 12.23 23.49
C GLN A 64 11.60 11.71 23.97
N ILE A 65 10.98 12.39 24.95
CA ILE A 65 9.66 12.01 25.47
C ILE A 65 8.60 12.17 24.39
N LEU A 66 8.62 13.29 23.65
CA LEU A 66 7.67 13.50 22.56
C LEU A 66 7.85 12.46 21.45
N GLY A 67 9.10 12.20 21.05
CA GLY A 67 9.43 11.16 20.06
C GLY A 67 9.00 9.75 20.50
N LEU A 68 9.14 9.43 21.79
CA LEU A 68 8.68 8.15 22.34
C LEU A 68 7.15 8.03 22.27
N ILE A 69 6.42 9.08 22.66
CA ILE A 69 4.95 9.10 22.63
C ILE A 69 4.44 8.93 21.19
N THR A 70 4.94 9.73 20.24
CA THR A 70 4.50 9.66 18.84
C THR A 70 4.82 8.30 18.21
N THR A 71 5.97 7.71 18.56
CA THR A 71 6.33 6.35 18.14
C THR A 71 5.37 5.31 18.73
N SER A 72 5.06 5.39 20.03
CA SER A 72 4.09 4.49 20.67
C SER A 72 2.72 4.57 20.02
N VAL A 73 2.26 5.78 19.66
CA VAL A 73 1.00 6.00 18.93
C VAL A 73 1.00 5.27 17.57
N LEU A 74 2.08 5.38 16.78
CA LEU A 74 2.19 4.66 15.51
C LEU A 74 2.21 3.14 15.68
N LEU A 75 2.90 2.63 16.69
CA LEU A 75 2.95 1.19 16.97
C LEU A 75 1.56 0.65 17.36
N ILE A 76 0.83 1.39 18.21
CA ILE A 76 -0.54 1.04 18.57
C ILE A 76 -1.44 1.11 17.33
N SER A 77 -1.27 2.12 16.47
CA SER A 77 -2.02 2.24 15.22
C SER A 77 -1.79 1.02 14.30
N SER A 78 -0.54 0.57 14.17
CA SER A 78 -0.19 -0.63 13.40
C SER A 78 -0.90 -1.88 13.93
N PHE A 79 -1.00 -2.04 15.25
CA PHE A 79 -1.75 -3.13 15.87
C PHE A 79 -3.24 -3.13 15.46
N TYR A 80 -3.89 -1.96 15.41
CA TYR A 80 -5.28 -1.86 14.99
C TYR A 80 -5.48 -2.22 13.51
N VAL A 81 -4.56 -1.81 12.62
CA VAL A 81 -4.62 -2.20 11.20
C VAL A 81 -4.49 -3.71 11.05
N ASN A 82 -3.52 -4.34 11.72
CA ASN A 82 -3.33 -5.79 11.72
C ASN A 82 -4.58 -6.52 12.27
N ARG A 83 -5.16 -6.05 13.37
CA ARG A 83 -6.42 -6.59 13.91
C ARG A 83 -7.58 -6.46 12.91
N GLY A 84 -7.63 -5.34 12.17
CA GLY A 84 -8.63 -5.10 11.13
C GLY A 84 -8.50 -6.09 9.98
N GLU A 85 -7.28 -6.36 9.52
CA GLU A 85 -7.00 -7.35 8.48
C GLU A 85 -7.47 -8.75 8.91
N THR A 86 -7.10 -9.20 10.11
CA THR A 86 -7.58 -10.48 10.66
C THR A 86 -9.11 -10.52 10.77
N ALA A 87 -9.76 -9.43 11.17
CA ALA A 87 -11.23 -9.40 11.24
C ALA A 87 -11.88 -9.56 9.85
N MET A 88 -11.27 -8.98 8.82
CA MET A 88 -11.76 -9.08 7.44
C MET A 88 -11.60 -10.50 6.88
N GLU A 89 -10.53 -11.22 7.25
CA GLU A 89 -10.38 -12.66 6.92
C GLU A 89 -11.54 -13.51 7.47
N HIS A 90 -12.06 -13.15 8.64
CA HIS A 90 -13.20 -13.82 9.28
C HIS A 90 -14.57 -13.25 8.85
N GLY A 91 -14.59 -12.29 7.92
CA GLY A 91 -15.82 -11.65 7.43
C GLY A 91 -16.45 -10.61 8.37
N ASP A 92 -15.80 -10.27 9.49
CA ASP A 92 -16.28 -9.25 10.42
C ASP A 92 -15.94 -7.84 9.93
N ARG A 93 -16.83 -7.33 9.05
CA ARG A 93 -16.74 -5.98 8.48
C ARG A 93 -16.84 -4.87 9.53
N LYS A 94 -17.56 -5.09 10.64
CA LYS A 94 -17.76 -4.07 11.68
C LYS A 94 -16.45 -3.84 12.43
N THR A 95 -15.77 -4.92 12.81
CA THR A 95 -14.47 -4.85 13.48
C THR A 95 -13.38 -4.34 12.53
N PHE A 96 -13.41 -4.70 11.24
CA PHE A 96 -12.54 -4.10 10.23
C PHE A 96 -12.70 -2.57 10.18
N LEU A 97 -13.92 -2.08 9.96
CA LEU A 97 -14.18 -0.65 9.80
C LEU A 97 -13.83 0.12 11.07
N SER A 98 -14.23 -0.39 12.25
CA SER A 98 -13.88 0.24 13.52
C SER A 98 -12.37 0.31 13.74
N SER A 99 -11.61 -0.73 13.36
CA SER A 99 -10.16 -0.74 13.58
C SER A 99 -9.43 0.23 12.65
N TYR A 100 -9.86 0.33 11.38
CA TYR A 100 -9.31 1.32 10.44
C TYR A 100 -9.67 2.76 10.83
N MET A 101 -10.87 2.99 11.38
CA MET A 101 -11.24 4.32 11.92
C MET A 101 -10.37 4.72 13.12
N ILE A 102 -10.08 3.78 14.02
CA ILE A 102 -9.18 4.02 15.15
C ILE A 102 -7.75 4.29 14.65
N ALA A 103 -7.25 3.50 13.68
CA ALA A 103 -5.94 3.72 13.09
C ALA A 103 -5.84 5.10 12.40
N ALA A 104 -6.86 5.52 11.67
CA ALA A 104 -6.90 6.85 11.05
C ALA A 104 -6.88 7.99 12.10
N LEU A 105 -7.62 7.82 13.20
CA LEU A 105 -7.60 8.78 14.31
C LEU A 105 -6.21 8.86 14.97
N LEU A 106 -5.56 7.72 15.23
CA LEU A 106 -4.22 7.67 15.79
C LEU A 106 -3.17 8.25 14.83
N GLY A 107 -3.31 8.01 13.52
CA GLY A 107 -2.47 8.65 12.50
C GLY A 107 -2.65 10.17 12.46
N THR A 108 -3.87 10.66 12.65
CA THR A 108 -4.15 12.10 12.76
C THR A 108 -3.53 12.69 14.03
N LEU A 109 -3.63 11.99 15.16
CA LEU A 109 -2.98 12.38 16.41
C LEU A 109 -1.46 12.44 16.27
N PHE A 110 -0.86 11.45 15.61
CA PHE A 110 0.57 11.46 15.27
C PHE A 110 0.94 12.69 14.44
N PHE A 111 0.16 13.01 13.39
CA PHE A 111 0.42 14.16 12.54
C PHE A 111 0.40 15.47 13.35
N VAL A 112 -0.62 15.68 14.19
CA VAL A 112 -0.69 16.85 15.07
C VAL A 112 0.52 16.91 16.01
N GLY A 113 0.91 15.78 16.60
CA GLY A 113 2.06 15.71 17.51
C GLY A 113 3.42 15.97 16.86
N VAL A 114 3.53 15.91 15.53
CA VAL A 114 4.76 16.25 14.78
C VAL A 114 4.77 17.70 14.30
N VAL A 115 3.58 18.29 14.08
CA VAL A 115 3.44 19.67 13.58
C VAL A 115 3.54 20.71 14.71
N VAL A 116 3.18 20.33 15.94
CA VAL A 116 3.27 21.16 17.15
C VAL A 116 4.64 21.05 17.79
#